data_AF-A0AAD5EA85-F1
#
_entry.id   AF-A0AAD5EA85-F1
#
_cell.length_a   1.000
_cell.length_b   1.000
_cell.length_c   1.000
_cell.angle_alpha   90.00
_cell.angle_beta   90.00
_cell.angle_gamma   90.00
#
_symmetry.space_group_name_H-M   'P 1'
#
loop_
_entity.id
_entity.type
_entity.pdbx_description
1 polymer ?
#
loop_
_entity_poly.entity_id
_entity_poly.type
_entity_poly.pdbx_seq_one_letter_code
_entity_poly.pdbx_strand_id
1 'polypeptide(L)'
;MAEPEATASHSNHQHHDEEEDEILHEIPVYLSTKLAQNLYLFQYPLRVLPFAPGTGPAAARIKPKSQLIEVDLPIDTRAPTYDKGRGDDFASGVTGEKFRTVFDQEDEDDYSGRPKKRTLLDKQTLGSTLIPTKTKYLVGVLKDKELHVTPLTNTVQMRPTLSYIDKSDEKERASAKRAQQEETKEEQSKSAGKAQTVQMSVINAENESTPRKNMYSMATRNADDEEWVKLEYFDETTVAADAMYGDLFATNKESLVPTSTSESYADSISPVFCDISS
;
A
#
# COMPACT_ATOMS: atom_id res chain seq x y z
N MET A 1 -16.91 -25.42 75.88
CA MET A 1 -16.09 -24.55 75.01
C MET A 1 -15.02 -25.44 74.39
N ALA A 2 -15.34 -26.00 73.24
CA ALA A 2 -14.46 -26.67 72.28
C ALA A 2 -15.34 -26.98 71.05
N GLU A 3 -14.89 -26.52 69.87
CA GLU A 3 -15.61 -26.46 68.60
C GLU A 3 -15.78 -27.84 67.93
N PRO A 4 -16.77 -28.05 67.04
CA PRO A 4 -16.82 -29.21 66.16
C PRO A 4 -16.04 -28.98 64.85
N GLU A 5 -15.16 -29.91 64.49
CA GLU A 5 -14.46 -29.97 63.20
C GLU A 5 -15.43 -30.18 62.04
N ALA A 6 -15.37 -29.28 61.06
CA ALA A 6 -16.08 -29.38 59.80
C ALA A 6 -15.41 -30.43 58.90
N THR A 7 -16.12 -31.53 58.62
CA THR A 7 -15.74 -32.51 57.61
C THR A 7 -15.99 -31.92 56.22
N ALA A 8 -14.90 -31.52 55.55
CA ALA A 8 -14.93 -31.06 54.17
C ALA A 8 -15.38 -32.19 53.23
N SER A 9 -16.59 -32.07 52.70
CA SER A 9 -17.09 -32.84 51.58
C SER A 9 -16.16 -32.62 50.38
N HIS A 10 -15.30 -33.60 50.12
CA HIS A 10 -14.61 -33.70 48.84
C HIS A 10 -15.69 -33.87 47.77
N SER A 11 -15.95 -32.79 47.03
CA SER A 11 -16.69 -32.86 45.78
C SER A 11 -15.88 -33.74 44.86
N ASN A 12 -16.28 -35.00 44.79
CA ASN A 12 -15.88 -35.93 43.76
C ASN A 12 -16.24 -35.27 42.43
N HIS A 13 -15.24 -34.65 41.78
CA HIS A 13 -15.38 -34.16 40.43
C HIS A 13 -15.60 -35.41 39.59
N GLN A 14 -16.88 -35.69 39.31
CA GLN A 14 -17.27 -36.66 38.32
C GLN A 14 -16.51 -36.30 37.05
N HIS A 15 -15.56 -37.16 36.69
CA HIS A 15 -15.12 -37.30 35.32
C HIS A 15 -16.40 -37.41 34.50
N HIS A 16 -16.74 -36.34 33.79
CA HIS A 16 -17.54 -36.48 32.59
C HIS A 16 -16.70 -37.41 31.73
N ASP A 17 -17.19 -38.63 31.52
CA ASP A 17 -16.83 -39.41 30.35
C ASP A 17 -17.19 -38.51 29.17
N GLU A 18 -16.21 -37.72 28.73
CA GLU A 18 -16.24 -37.02 27.46
C GLU A 18 -16.27 -38.14 26.43
N GLU A 19 -17.48 -38.54 26.01
CA GLU A 19 -17.67 -39.31 24.79
C GLU A 19 -16.82 -38.61 23.72
N GLU A 20 -15.71 -39.24 23.34
CA GLU A 20 -14.73 -38.65 22.42
C GLU A 20 -15.49 -38.15 21.18
N ASP A 21 -15.48 -36.82 20.96
CA ASP A 21 -16.20 -36.18 19.86
C ASP A 21 -15.91 -36.92 18.54
N GLU A 22 -16.95 -37.49 17.91
CA GLU A 22 -16.80 -38.29 16.70
C GLU A 22 -16.26 -37.42 15.55
N ILE A 23 -15.14 -37.84 14.95
CA ILE A 23 -14.59 -37.18 13.77
C ILE A 23 -15.54 -37.38 12.60
N LEU A 24 -16.32 -36.34 12.27
CA LEU A 24 -17.23 -36.37 11.13
C LEU A 24 -16.48 -36.29 9.79
N HIS A 25 -15.42 -35.46 9.71
CA HIS A 25 -14.66 -35.21 8.48
C HIS A 25 -13.18 -34.92 8.75
N GLU A 26 -12.32 -35.57 7.98
CA GLU A 26 -10.89 -35.28 7.91
C GLU A 26 -10.59 -34.47 6.63
N ILE A 27 -10.00 -33.28 6.79
CA ILE A 27 -9.69 -32.37 5.68
C ILE A 27 -8.18 -32.33 5.50
N PRO A 28 -7.62 -32.85 4.40
CA PRO A 28 -6.19 -32.74 4.13
C PRO A 28 -5.81 -31.28 3.86
N VAL A 29 -4.69 -30.85 4.44
CA VAL A 29 -4.14 -29.51 4.29
C VAL A 29 -2.89 -29.56 3.43
N TYR A 30 -2.88 -28.81 2.33
CA TYR A 30 -1.75 -28.71 1.42
C TYR A 30 -1.15 -27.31 1.45
N LEU A 31 0.18 -27.21 1.40
CA LEU A 31 0.89 -25.94 1.29
C LEU A 31 1.32 -25.70 -0.17
N SER A 32 0.86 -24.60 -0.77
CA SER A 32 1.37 -24.12 -2.06
C SER A 32 2.33 -22.96 -1.84
N THR A 33 3.49 -23.00 -2.51
CA THR A 33 4.51 -21.94 -2.42
C THR A 33 4.71 -21.19 -3.74
N LYS A 34 4.00 -21.56 -4.81
CA LYS A 34 4.17 -20.97 -6.15
C LYS A 34 3.97 -19.45 -6.15
N LEU A 35 2.99 -18.96 -5.39
CA LEU A 35 2.65 -17.54 -5.30
C LEU A 35 3.19 -16.86 -4.03
N ALA A 36 4.00 -17.55 -3.23
CA ALA A 36 4.44 -17.08 -1.91
C ALA A 36 5.15 -15.71 -1.92
N GLN A 37 5.81 -15.36 -3.03
CA GLN A 37 6.57 -14.12 -3.17
C GLN A 37 5.75 -12.95 -3.76
N ASN A 38 4.61 -13.26 -4.39
CA ASN A 38 3.84 -12.30 -5.19
C ASN A 38 2.38 -12.19 -4.72
N LEU A 39 2.02 -12.80 -3.57
CA LEU A 39 0.66 -12.81 -3.06
C LEU A 39 0.47 -11.72 -2.01
N TYR A 40 -0.29 -10.69 -2.37
CA TYR A 40 -0.61 -9.56 -1.51
C TYR A 40 -2.08 -9.55 -1.14
N LEU A 41 -2.39 -9.11 0.08
CA LEU A 41 -3.77 -8.83 0.50
C LEU A 41 -4.03 -7.32 0.44
N PHE A 42 -4.90 -6.89 -0.46
CA PHE A 42 -5.31 -5.48 -0.57
C PHE A 42 -6.56 -5.23 0.26
N GLN A 43 -6.44 -4.33 1.23
CA GLN A 43 -7.58 -3.87 2.03
C GLN A 43 -7.98 -2.46 1.58
N TYR A 44 -9.29 -2.21 1.48
CA TYR A 44 -9.85 -0.91 1.11
C TYR A 44 -10.71 -0.37 2.27
N PRO A 45 -10.12 0.17 3.35
CA PRO A 45 -10.87 0.59 4.53
C PRO A 45 -11.97 1.65 4.27
N LEU A 46 -11.79 2.45 3.23
CA LEU A 46 -12.70 3.54 2.87
C LEU A 46 -13.77 3.13 1.84
N ARG A 47 -13.79 1.86 1.43
CA ARG A 47 -14.74 1.34 0.44
C ARG A 47 -15.63 0.29 1.09
N VAL A 48 -16.92 0.57 1.15
CA VAL A 48 -17.94 -0.32 1.75
C VAL A 48 -18.46 -1.37 0.77
N LEU A 49 -18.33 -1.12 -0.55
CA LEU A 49 -18.76 -2.04 -1.59
C LEU A 49 -17.56 -2.63 -2.33
N PRO A 50 -17.58 -3.93 -2.67
CA PRO A 50 -16.55 -4.51 -3.53
C PRO A 50 -16.54 -3.84 -4.92
N PHE A 51 -15.52 -4.13 -5.71
CA PHE A 51 -15.52 -3.74 -7.12
C PHE A 51 -16.59 -4.57 -7.84
N ALA A 52 -17.46 -3.90 -8.59
CA ALA A 52 -18.32 -4.55 -9.57
C ALA A 52 -17.51 -4.82 -10.85
N PRO A 53 -17.90 -5.81 -11.67
CA PRO A 53 -17.25 -6.07 -12.95
C PRO A 53 -17.11 -4.80 -13.79
N GLY A 54 -15.89 -4.49 -14.24
CA GLY A 54 -15.59 -3.29 -15.02
C GLY A 54 -15.50 -1.97 -14.23
N THR A 55 -15.71 -1.98 -12.92
CA THR A 55 -15.46 -0.82 -12.03
C THR A 55 -14.14 -0.92 -11.26
N GLY A 56 -13.33 -1.92 -11.60
CA GLY A 56 -12.02 -2.15 -11.04
C GLY A 56 -10.99 -1.08 -11.47
N PRO A 57 -9.75 -1.22 -10.99
CA PRO A 57 -8.62 -0.40 -11.42
C PRO A 57 -8.41 -0.36 -12.93
N ALA A 58 -8.09 0.82 -13.44
CA ALA A 58 -7.69 0.99 -14.84
C ALA A 58 -6.18 0.73 -15.04
N ALA A 59 -5.37 1.04 -14.04
CA ALA A 59 -3.93 0.81 -14.07
C ALA A 59 -3.40 0.56 -12.65
N ALA A 60 -2.34 -0.25 -12.55
CA ALA A 60 -1.61 -0.46 -11.32
C ALA A 60 -0.11 -0.25 -11.54
N ARG A 61 0.61 0.08 -10.47
CA ARG A 61 2.05 0.32 -10.47
C ARG A 61 2.62 -0.22 -9.18
N ILE A 62 3.81 -0.80 -9.23
CA ILE A 62 4.50 -1.31 -8.05
C ILE A 62 5.97 -0.87 -8.04
N LYS A 63 6.48 -0.59 -6.85
CA LYS A 63 7.89 -0.51 -6.53
C LYS A 63 8.29 -1.79 -5.77
N PRO A 64 8.93 -2.78 -6.41
CA PRO A 64 9.07 -4.12 -5.85
C PRO A 64 9.91 -4.20 -4.56
N LYS A 65 10.94 -3.37 -4.39
CA LYS A 65 11.82 -3.37 -3.21
C LYS A 65 11.19 -2.66 -2.02
N SER A 66 10.60 -1.49 -2.25
CA SER A 66 9.87 -0.72 -1.22
C SER A 66 8.45 -1.24 -0.98
N GLN A 67 7.97 -2.15 -1.84
CA GLN A 67 6.65 -2.78 -1.79
C GLN A 67 5.49 -1.77 -1.76
N LEU A 68 5.70 -0.63 -2.42
CA LEU A 68 4.69 0.40 -2.62
C LEU A 68 3.90 0.11 -3.89
N ILE A 69 2.58 0.12 -3.76
CA ILE A 69 1.64 -0.17 -4.84
C ILE A 69 0.72 1.04 -4.99
N GLU A 70 0.57 1.50 -6.22
CA GLU A 70 -0.38 2.52 -6.61
C GLU A 70 -1.39 1.95 -7.59
N VAL A 71 -2.65 2.32 -7.39
CA VAL A 71 -3.77 1.83 -8.19
C VAL A 71 -4.63 3.01 -8.62
N ASP A 72 -4.80 3.17 -9.93
CA ASP A 72 -5.64 4.23 -10.51
C ASP A 72 -7.06 3.69 -10.74
N LEU A 73 -8.03 4.28 -10.04
CA LEU A 73 -9.45 4.01 -10.23
C LEU A 73 -10.08 5.04 -11.16
N PRO A 74 -10.83 4.64 -12.19
CA PRO A 74 -11.54 5.57 -13.06
C PRO A 74 -12.69 6.26 -12.30
N ILE A 75 -12.88 7.56 -12.55
CA ILE A 75 -14.00 8.36 -12.09
C ILE A 75 -14.92 8.64 -13.29
N ASP A 76 -16.22 8.42 -13.12
CA ASP A 76 -17.19 8.80 -14.15
C ASP A 76 -17.42 10.32 -14.16
N THR A 77 -16.82 11.00 -15.13
CA THR A 77 -16.93 12.45 -15.35
C THR A 77 -18.28 12.89 -15.94
N ARG A 78 -19.14 11.94 -16.33
CA ARG A 78 -20.50 12.19 -16.84
C ARG A 78 -21.57 12.07 -15.75
N ALA A 79 -21.22 11.50 -14.61
CA ALA A 79 -22.14 11.33 -13.49
C ALA A 79 -22.63 12.68 -12.97
N PRO A 80 -23.89 12.79 -12.50
CA PRO A 80 -24.43 14.03 -11.94
C PRO A 80 -23.75 14.44 -10.63
N THR A 81 -23.06 13.51 -9.96
CA THR A 81 -22.27 13.75 -8.75
C THR A 81 -20.90 14.36 -9.03
N TYR A 82 -20.49 14.44 -10.29
CA TYR A 82 -19.19 14.98 -10.68
C TYR A 82 -19.30 16.47 -11.04
N ASP A 83 -18.57 17.30 -10.31
CA ASP A 83 -18.43 18.72 -10.61
C ASP A 83 -17.30 18.93 -11.64
N LYS A 84 -17.69 19.34 -12.86
CA LYS A 84 -16.76 19.58 -13.97
C LYS A 84 -15.88 20.81 -13.75
N GLY A 85 -16.31 21.79 -12.97
CA GLY A 85 -15.50 22.98 -12.67
C GLY A 85 -14.30 22.59 -11.81
N ARG A 86 -14.58 21.96 -10.65
CA ARG A 86 -13.51 21.42 -9.78
C ARG A 86 -12.67 20.36 -10.47
N GLY A 87 -13.29 19.53 -11.32
CA GLY A 87 -12.60 18.53 -12.13
C GLY A 87 -11.55 19.12 -13.06
N ASP A 88 -11.80 20.31 -13.62
CA ASP A 88 -10.87 21.03 -14.49
C ASP A 88 -9.70 21.62 -13.68
N ASP A 89 -10.00 22.26 -12.54
CA ASP A 89 -9.00 22.83 -11.64
C ASP A 89 -7.95 21.79 -11.20
N PHE A 90 -8.42 20.60 -10.79
CA PHE A 90 -7.55 19.53 -10.31
C PHE A 90 -6.85 18.74 -11.43
N ALA A 91 -7.38 18.75 -12.66
CA ALA A 91 -6.78 18.03 -13.78
C ALA A 91 -5.39 18.58 -14.16
N SER A 92 -5.16 19.87 -13.92
CA SER A 92 -3.87 20.53 -14.12
C SER A 92 -2.74 19.85 -13.32
N GLY A 93 -3.05 19.35 -12.12
CA GLY A 93 -2.10 18.65 -11.24
C GLY A 93 -1.77 17.23 -11.70
N VAL A 94 -2.74 16.54 -12.34
CA VAL A 94 -2.58 15.16 -12.82
C VAL A 94 -1.83 15.10 -14.14
N THR A 95 -2.21 15.95 -15.10
CA THR A 95 -1.80 15.80 -16.50
C THR A 95 -0.44 16.42 -16.80
N GLY A 96 0.18 17.08 -15.82
CA GLY A 96 1.45 17.77 -16.09
C GLY A 96 1.26 19.10 -16.85
N GLU A 97 0.04 19.41 -17.31
CA GLU A 97 -0.28 20.66 -18.00
C GLU A 97 -0.06 21.88 -17.10
N LYS A 98 0.30 23.02 -17.71
CA LYS A 98 0.64 24.26 -17.00
C LYS A 98 -0.61 24.80 -16.29
N PHE A 99 -0.45 25.22 -15.05
CA PHE A 99 -1.48 25.98 -14.34
C PHE A 99 -1.65 27.32 -15.07
N ARG A 100 -2.86 27.60 -15.56
CA ARG A 100 -3.16 28.88 -16.23
C ARG A 100 -3.19 29.98 -15.18
N THR A 101 -2.17 30.82 -15.16
CA THR A 101 -2.22 32.07 -14.39
C THR A 101 -2.99 33.14 -15.17
N VAL A 102 -3.46 34.20 -14.49
CA VAL A 102 -4.12 35.36 -15.14
C VAL A 102 -3.22 36.03 -16.20
N PHE A 103 -1.90 35.78 -16.16
CA PHE A 103 -0.92 36.28 -17.12
C PHE A 103 -0.65 35.35 -18.32
N ASP A 104 -1.08 34.08 -18.25
CA ASP A 104 -1.02 33.10 -19.36
C ASP A 104 -2.23 33.25 -20.29
N GLN A 105 -3.08 34.28 -20.09
CA GLN A 105 -4.30 34.52 -20.86
C GLN A 105 -4.00 34.99 -22.29
N GLU A 106 -2.76 35.36 -22.61
CA GLU A 106 -2.38 35.91 -23.92
C GLU A 106 -1.63 34.91 -24.84
N ASP A 107 -1.16 33.77 -24.32
CA ASP A 107 -0.44 32.80 -25.15
C ASP A 107 -1.37 31.72 -25.74
N GLU A 108 -1.68 31.95 -27.02
CA GLU A 108 -2.19 30.99 -28.00
C GLU A 108 -3.60 30.45 -27.75
N ASP A 109 -4.58 31.28 -28.10
CA ASP A 109 -5.72 30.79 -28.88
C ASP A 109 -5.17 30.13 -30.16
N ASP A 110 -5.11 28.80 -30.16
CA ASP A 110 -4.86 28.01 -31.35
C ASP A 110 -5.89 28.41 -32.42
N TYR A 111 -5.44 29.03 -33.51
CA TYR A 111 -6.24 29.57 -34.63
C TYR A 111 -7.11 28.50 -35.35
N SER A 112 -7.12 27.26 -34.86
CA SER A 112 -7.82 26.11 -35.43
C SER A 112 -9.30 26.03 -35.04
N GLY A 113 -9.79 26.89 -34.13
CA GLY A 113 -11.20 26.88 -33.67
C GLY A 113 -11.61 25.56 -32.99
N ARG A 114 -10.65 24.68 -32.66
CA ARG A 114 -10.92 23.45 -31.92
C ARG A 114 -11.04 23.80 -30.44
N PRO A 115 -12.14 23.42 -29.78
CA PRO A 115 -12.22 23.59 -28.33
C PRO A 115 -11.07 22.83 -27.67
N LYS A 116 -10.19 23.53 -26.95
CA LYS A 116 -9.16 22.90 -26.12
C LYS A 116 -9.86 21.84 -25.27
N LYS A 117 -9.44 20.57 -25.39
CA LYS A 117 -9.98 19.47 -24.58
C LYS A 117 -9.75 19.85 -23.13
N ARG A 118 -10.83 20.18 -22.41
CA ARG A 118 -10.78 20.28 -20.95
C ARG A 118 -10.40 18.90 -20.44
N THR A 119 -9.18 18.75 -19.95
CA THR A 119 -8.77 17.56 -19.23
C THR A 119 -9.54 17.62 -17.93
N LEU A 120 -10.43 16.66 -17.68
CA LEU A 120 -11.13 16.54 -16.42
C LEU A 120 -10.37 15.52 -15.57
N LEU A 121 -10.41 15.68 -14.24
CA LEU A 121 -9.93 14.66 -13.32
C LEU A 121 -10.76 13.39 -13.47
N ASP A 122 -10.26 12.44 -14.24
CA ASP A 122 -10.93 11.22 -14.64
C ASP A 122 -10.45 9.99 -13.86
N LYS A 123 -9.52 10.16 -12.93
CA LYS A 123 -8.96 9.08 -12.12
C LYS A 123 -8.64 9.50 -10.70
N GLN A 124 -8.77 8.54 -9.80
CA GLN A 124 -8.39 8.62 -8.39
C GLN A 124 -7.25 7.63 -8.13
N THR A 125 -6.10 8.12 -7.67
CA THR A 125 -4.97 7.25 -7.31
C THR A 125 -5.07 6.82 -5.85
N LEU A 126 -5.03 5.51 -5.60
CA LEU A 126 -4.93 4.91 -4.28
C LEU A 126 -3.48 4.45 -4.05
N GLY A 127 -2.87 4.89 -2.96
CA GLY A 127 -1.55 4.46 -2.52
C GLY A 127 -1.64 3.42 -1.41
N SER A 128 -0.75 2.44 -1.44
CA SER A 128 -0.64 1.41 -0.41
C SER A 128 0.14 1.90 0.80
N THR A 129 -0.30 1.54 2.00
CA THR A 129 0.50 1.55 3.22
C THR A 129 0.67 0.12 3.72
N LEU A 130 1.91 -0.32 3.91
CA LEU A 130 2.21 -1.64 4.46
C LEU A 130 1.72 -1.73 5.91
N ILE A 131 1.00 -2.80 6.24
CA ILE A 131 0.67 -3.11 7.63
C ILE A 131 1.79 -3.98 8.19
N PRO A 132 2.44 -3.60 9.29
CA PRO A 132 3.43 -4.46 9.93
C PRO A 132 2.74 -5.74 10.42
N THR A 133 3.10 -6.87 9.81
CA THR A 133 2.56 -8.18 10.17
C THR A 133 3.26 -8.68 11.44
N LYS A 134 2.49 -8.97 12.50
CA LYS A 134 3.03 -9.58 13.73
C LYS A 134 3.31 -11.07 13.57
N THR A 135 2.63 -11.71 12.62
CA THR A 135 2.70 -13.15 12.35
C THR A 135 2.67 -13.41 10.85
N LYS A 136 2.96 -14.65 10.45
CA LYS A 136 2.84 -15.08 9.05
C LYS A 136 1.37 -15.33 8.74
N TYR A 137 0.82 -14.59 7.77
CA TYR A 137 -0.54 -14.81 7.29
C TYR A 137 -0.54 -15.78 6.10
N LEU A 138 -1.59 -16.58 6.02
CA LEU A 138 -1.79 -17.55 4.96
C LEU A 138 -3.21 -17.39 4.41
N VAL A 139 -3.40 -17.58 3.10
CA VAL A 139 -4.72 -17.66 2.47
C VAL A 139 -5.04 -19.13 2.24
N GLY A 140 -6.18 -19.57 2.78
CA GLY A 140 -6.72 -20.91 2.57
C GLY A 140 -7.84 -20.91 1.54
N VAL A 141 -7.75 -21.76 0.53
CA VAL A 141 -8.82 -22.04 -0.43
C VAL A 141 -9.30 -23.46 -0.19
N LEU A 142 -10.58 -23.61 0.13
CA LEU A 142 -11.23 -24.90 0.29
C LEU A 142 -11.84 -25.33 -1.04
N LYS A 143 -11.38 -26.46 -1.60
CA LYS A 143 -11.92 -27.02 -2.84
C LYS A 143 -11.95 -28.54 -2.73
N ASP A 144 -13.05 -29.16 -3.13
CA ASP A 144 -13.19 -30.63 -3.17
C ASP A 144 -12.85 -31.33 -1.84
N LYS A 145 -13.16 -30.68 -0.70
CA LYS A 145 -12.81 -31.10 0.68
C LYS A 145 -11.31 -31.15 0.97
N GLU A 146 -10.48 -30.52 0.16
CA GLU A 146 -9.06 -30.29 0.39
C GLU A 146 -8.82 -28.80 0.70
N LEU A 147 -8.01 -28.51 1.73
CA LEU A 147 -7.65 -27.14 2.10
C LEU A 147 -6.27 -26.81 1.54
N HIS A 148 -6.19 -25.91 0.57
CA HIS A 148 -4.93 -25.43 0.03
C HIS A 148 -4.56 -24.10 0.64
N VAL A 149 -3.38 -24.02 1.24
CA VAL A 149 -2.91 -22.87 1.99
C VAL A 149 -1.70 -22.28 1.28
N THR A 150 -1.70 -20.97 1.04
CA THR A 150 -0.59 -20.24 0.41
C THR A 150 -0.15 -19.08 1.31
N PRO A 151 1.15 -18.90 1.58
CA PRO A 151 1.61 -17.80 2.40
C PRO A 151 1.45 -16.46 1.69
N LEU A 152 1.01 -15.46 2.46
CA LEU A 152 0.94 -14.08 2.03
C LEU A 152 2.32 -13.43 2.18
N THR A 153 2.73 -12.71 1.15
CA THR A 153 3.93 -11.89 1.19
C THR A 153 3.73 -10.72 2.13
N ASN A 154 2.66 -9.95 1.94
CA ASN A 154 2.32 -8.78 2.75
C ASN A 154 0.83 -8.44 2.70
N THR A 155 0.40 -7.69 3.71
CA THR A 155 -0.93 -7.06 3.77
C THR A 155 -0.76 -5.55 3.62
N VAL A 156 -1.54 -4.95 2.70
CA VAL A 156 -1.46 -3.52 2.41
C VAL A 156 -2.83 -2.87 2.51
N GLN A 157 -2.87 -1.65 3.02
CA GLN A 157 -4.08 -0.82 3.03
C GLN A 157 -4.01 0.22 1.95
N MET A 158 -5.01 0.23 1.09
CA MET A 158 -5.16 1.21 0.03
C MET A 158 -5.88 2.44 0.57
N ARG A 159 -5.26 3.61 0.42
CA ARG A 159 -5.83 4.91 0.80
C ARG A 159 -5.76 5.88 -0.38
N PRO A 160 -6.76 6.74 -0.58
CA PRO A 160 -6.70 7.81 -1.55
C PRO A 160 -5.49 8.70 -1.29
N THR A 161 -4.70 8.89 -2.34
CA THR A 161 -3.58 9.83 -2.37
C THR A 161 -4.00 11.06 -3.16
N LEU A 162 -3.61 12.24 -2.67
CA LEU A 162 -3.96 13.53 -3.27
C LEU A 162 -2.74 14.18 -3.94
N SER A 163 -1.85 13.37 -4.53
CA SER A 163 -0.58 13.84 -5.10
C SER A 163 -0.74 14.86 -6.24
N TYR A 164 -1.92 14.94 -6.83
CA TYR A 164 -2.23 15.97 -7.82
C TYR A 164 -2.33 17.37 -7.20
N ILE A 165 -2.74 17.49 -5.93
CA ILE A 165 -2.80 18.77 -5.22
C ILE A 165 -1.38 19.27 -4.96
N ASP A 166 -0.51 18.40 -4.43
CA ASP A 166 0.89 18.74 -4.17
C ASP A 166 1.61 19.20 -5.44
N LYS A 167 1.35 18.52 -6.58
CA LYS A 167 1.88 18.90 -7.88
C LYS A 167 1.33 20.22 -8.39
N SER A 168 0.06 20.53 -8.16
CA SER A 168 -0.52 21.83 -8.52
C SER A 168 0.12 22.96 -7.71
N ASP A 169 0.24 22.80 -6.39
CA ASP A 169 0.88 23.78 -5.51
C ASP A 169 2.36 24.00 -5.86
N GLU A 170 3.10 22.92 -6.17
CA GLU A 170 4.50 23.02 -6.57
C GLU A 170 4.66 23.76 -7.90
N LYS A 171 3.79 23.48 -8.87
CA LYS A 171 3.76 24.20 -10.15
C LYS A 171 3.41 25.67 -9.97
N GLU A 172 2.41 25.99 -9.16
CA GLU A 172 2.00 27.37 -8.89
C GLU A 172 3.13 28.17 -8.25
N ARG A 173 3.83 27.59 -7.27
CA ARG A 173 5.02 28.21 -6.69
C ARG A 173 6.14 28.35 -7.70
N ALA A 174 6.35 27.35 -8.55
CA ALA A 174 7.38 27.41 -9.59
C ALA A 174 7.07 28.49 -10.65
N SER A 175 5.82 28.65 -11.06
CA SER A 175 5.40 29.71 -11.99
C SER A 175 5.49 31.09 -11.36
N ALA A 176 5.03 31.26 -10.11
CA ALA A 176 5.17 32.53 -9.39
C ALA A 176 6.64 32.94 -9.24
N LYS A 177 7.53 31.98 -8.95
CA LYS A 177 8.97 32.23 -8.85
C LYS A 177 9.61 32.56 -10.20
N ARG A 178 9.13 31.95 -11.30
CA ARG A 178 9.58 32.29 -12.66
C ARG A 178 9.12 33.69 -13.07
N ALA A 179 7.87 34.04 -12.84
CA ALA A 179 7.34 35.38 -13.11
C ALA A 179 8.12 36.45 -12.34
N GLN A 180 8.37 36.24 -11.04
CA GLN A 180 9.21 37.14 -10.24
C GLN A 180 10.66 37.22 -10.77
N GLN A 181 11.26 36.11 -11.19
CA GLN A 181 12.60 36.12 -11.77
C GLN A 181 12.65 36.86 -13.11
N GLU A 182 11.57 36.82 -13.89
CA GLU A 182 11.47 37.51 -15.17
C GLU A 182 11.29 39.02 -14.97
N GLU A 183 10.41 39.43 -14.05
CA GLU A 183 10.31 40.84 -13.61
C GLU A 183 11.65 41.35 -13.05
N THR A 184 12.33 40.57 -12.21
CA THR A 184 13.63 40.95 -11.64
C THR A 184 14.72 41.01 -12.72
N LYS A 185 14.68 40.15 -13.74
CA LYS A 185 15.61 40.18 -14.88
C LYS A 185 15.36 41.38 -15.78
N GLU A 186 14.10 41.74 -16.02
CA GLU A 186 13.76 42.96 -16.76
C GLU A 186 14.21 44.23 -16.01
N GLU A 187 14.04 44.28 -14.69
CA GLU A 187 14.54 45.38 -13.85
C GLU A 187 16.09 45.41 -13.76
N GLN A 188 16.75 44.26 -13.71
CA GLN A 188 18.23 44.17 -13.76
C GLN A 188 18.79 44.51 -15.15
N SER A 189 18.05 44.22 -16.24
CA SER A 189 18.44 44.65 -17.59
C SER A 189 18.41 46.19 -17.75
N LYS A 190 17.60 46.88 -16.93
CA LYS A 190 17.55 48.34 -16.83
C LYS A 190 18.56 48.92 -15.82
N SER A 191 19.17 48.09 -14.98
CA SER A 191 20.16 48.49 -13.96
C SER A 191 21.41 47.60 -14.00
N ALA A 192 22.16 47.69 -15.10
CA ALA A 192 23.41 46.97 -15.26
C ALA A 192 24.47 47.43 -14.24
N GLY A 193 24.64 46.65 -13.17
CA GLY A 193 25.87 46.65 -12.38
C GLY A 193 25.69 46.24 -10.92
N LYS A 194 25.86 44.94 -10.61
CA LYS A 194 26.86 44.44 -9.64
C LYS A 194 26.78 42.93 -9.37
N ALA A 195 27.97 42.32 -9.48
CA ALA A 195 28.57 41.24 -8.71
C ALA A 195 27.70 40.04 -8.27
N GLN A 196 27.99 38.91 -8.92
CA GLN A 196 27.58 37.56 -8.60
C GLN A 196 28.20 37.11 -7.26
N THR A 197 27.38 36.86 -6.24
CA THR A 197 27.83 36.23 -4.99
C THR A 197 27.64 34.72 -5.09
N VAL A 198 28.76 33.98 -5.11
CA VAL A 198 28.78 32.52 -5.04
C VAL A 198 28.47 32.13 -3.59
N GLN A 199 27.24 31.69 -3.31
CA GLN A 199 26.89 31.10 -2.03
C GLN A 199 27.39 29.65 -1.99
N MET A 200 28.61 29.47 -1.49
CA MET A 200 29.15 28.16 -1.17
C MET A 200 28.67 27.77 0.23
N SER A 201 27.56 27.02 0.32
CA SER A 201 27.11 26.42 1.57
C SER A 201 27.91 25.16 1.86
N VAL A 202 28.91 25.29 2.71
CA VAL A 202 29.60 24.16 3.31
C VAL A 202 28.63 23.50 4.30
N ILE A 203 28.16 22.29 3.96
CA ILE A 203 27.36 21.46 4.86
C ILE A 203 28.32 20.84 5.88
N ASN A 204 28.30 21.34 7.11
CA ASN A 204 28.97 20.70 8.22
C ASN A 204 28.28 19.35 8.51
N ALA A 205 29.02 18.27 8.24
CA ALA A 205 28.64 16.89 8.50
C ALA A 205 29.02 16.50 9.94
N GLU A 206 28.35 17.06 10.94
CA GLU A 206 28.50 16.59 12.32
C GLU A 206 27.23 16.88 13.11
N ASN A 207 26.27 15.95 13.05
CA ASN A 207 25.23 15.86 14.06
C ASN A 207 24.81 14.40 14.24
N GLU A 208 25.51 13.76 15.17
CA GLU A 208 25.29 12.42 15.70
C GLU A 208 24.06 12.41 16.63
N SER A 209 22.88 12.74 16.10
CA SER A 209 21.63 12.68 16.86
C SER A 209 20.42 12.58 15.94
N THR A 210 20.10 11.34 15.53
CA THR A 210 18.76 10.72 15.42
C THR A 210 18.77 9.61 14.35
N PRO A 211 19.25 8.38 14.68
CA PRO A 211 19.26 7.26 13.74
C PRO A 211 17.86 6.93 13.17
N ARG A 212 16.78 7.25 13.89
CA ARG A 212 15.40 7.07 13.42
C ARG A 212 14.97 8.06 12.33
N LYS A 213 15.45 9.31 12.37
CA LYS A 213 15.19 10.30 11.30
C LYS A 213 15.99 9.97 10.04
N ASN A 214 17.21 9.46 10.22
CA ASN A 214 18.04 8.98 9.10
C ASN A 214 17.46 7.73 8.44
N MET A 215 16.86 6.80 9.20
CA MET A 215 16.27 5.60 8.61
C MET A 215 14.97 5.89 7.88
N TYR A 216 14.09 6.75 8.42
CA TYR A 216 12.87 7.16 7.72
C TYR A 216 13.20 7.98 6.47
N SER A 217 14.14 8.94 6.57
CA SER A 217 14.56 9.72 5.42
C SER A 217 15.28 8.88 4.37
N MET A 218 16.06 7.87 4.77
CA MET A 218 16.70 6.93 3.84
C MET A 218 15.69 5.96 3.21
N ALA A 219 14.71 5.47 3.96
CA ALA A 219 13.65 4.62 3.42
C ALA A 219 12.76 5.38 2.42
N THR A 220 12.39 6.62 2.72
CA THR A 220 11.68 7.49 1.78
C THR A 220 12.52 7.77 0.54
N ARG A 221 13.81 8.11 0.71
CA ARG A 221 14.72 8.33 -0.42
C ARG A 221 14.90 7.09 -1.30
N ASN A 222 15.15 5.94 -0.70
CA ASN A 222 15.29 4.68 -1.44
C ASN A 222 13.99 4.31 -2.15
N ALA A 223 12.83 4.59 -1.53
CA ALA A 223 11.55 4.41 -2.18
C ALA A 223 11.38 5.39 -3.35
N ASP A 224 11.74 6.66 -3.19
CA ASP A 224 11.65 7.68 -4.24
C ASP A 224 12.58 7.38 -5.43
N ASP A 225 13.80 6.90 -5.15
CA ASP A 225 14.81 6.50 -6.13
C ASP A 225 14.39 5.22 -6.90
N GLU A 226 13.48 4.41 -6.36
CA GLU A 226 12.98 3.22 -7.03
C GLU A 226 11.96 3.57 -8.11
N GLU A 227 12.19 3.04 -9.32
CA GLU A 227 11.31 3.24 -10.47
C GLU A 227 10.02 2.42 -10.37
N TRP A 228 8.93 3.01 -10.86
CA TRP A 228 7.63 2.36 -10.92
C TRP A 228 7.57 1.32 -12.04
N VAL A 229 7.25 0.07 -11.69
CA VAL A 229 6.91 -0.99 -12.64
C VAL A 229 5.42 -0.95 -12.90
N LYS A 230 5.03 -0.79 -14.17
CA LYS A 230 3.61 -0.79 -14.57
C LYS A 230 3.07 -2.21 -14.55
N LEU A 231 1.86 -2.37 -14.02
CA LEU A 231 1.13 -3.61 -13.95
C LEU A 231 -0.21 -3.47 -14.68
N GLU A 232 -0.59 -4.51 -15.40
CA GLU A 232 -1.91 -4.64 -15.98
C GLU A 232 -2.87 -5.23 -14.96
N TYR A 233 -4.09 -4.68 -14.91
CA TYR A 233 -5.14 -5.19 -14.06
C TYR A 233 -6.00 -6.19 -14.83
N PHE A 234 -6.14 -7.39 -14.28
CA PHE A 234 -7.06 -8.41 -14.78
C PHE A 234 -8.15 -8.62 -13.72
N ASP A 235 -9.40 -8.52 -14.16
CA ASP A 235 -10.57 -8.74 -13.30
C ASP A 235 -10.79 -10.25 -13.07
N GLU A 236 -11.61 -10.60 -12.08
CA GLU A 236 -11.94 -11.97 -11.69
C GLU A 236 -12.56 -12.79 -12.83
N THR A 237 -13.14 -12.12 -13.83
CA THR A 237 -13.75 -12.74 -15.01
C THR A 237 -12.75 -13.08 -16.11
N THR A 238 -11.48 -12.72 -15.95
CA THR A 238 -10.46 -12.90 -16.99
C THR A 238 -9.81 -14.27 -16.89
N VAL A 239 -9.58 -14.92 -18.05
CA VAL A 239 -8.90 -16.23 -18.13
C VAL A 239 -7.50 -16.23 -17.48
N ALA A 240 -6.78 -15.10 -17.54
CA ALA A 240 -5.49 -14.95 -16.88
C ALA A 240 -5.61 -15.01 -15.34
N ALA A 241 -6.68 -14.46 -14.77
CA ALA A 241 -6.93 -14.53 -13.34
C ALA A 241 -7.28 -15.96 -12.91
N ASP A 242 -8.06 -16.68 -13.71
CA ASP A 242 -8.38 -18.11 -13.48
C ASP A 242 -7.12 -18.99 -13.49
N ALA A 243 -6.18 -18.74 -14.43
CA ALA A 243 -4.92 -19.46 -14.49
C ALA A 243 -4.08 -19.24 -13.22
N MET A 244 -3.99 -17.98 -12.76
CA MET A 244 -3.27 -17.63 -11.53
C MET A 244 -3.96 -18.19 -10.28
N TYR A 245 -5.30 -18.24 -10.27
CA TYR A 245 -6.06 -18.91 -9.22
C TYR A 245 -5.75 -20.42 -9.19
N GLY A 246 -5.52 -21.03 -10.35
CA GLY A 246 -5.01 -22.39 -10.49
C GLY A 246 -3.70 -22.65 -9.73
N ASP A 247 -2.82 -21.66 -9.64
CA ASP A 247 -1.53 -21.78 -8.95
C ASP A 247 -1.60 -21.67 -7.42
N LEU A 248 -2.76 -21.25 -6.87
CA LEU A 248 -3.02 -21.37 -5.43
C LEU A 248 -3.17 -22.82 -5.00
N PHE A 249 -3.51 -23.73 -5.92
CA PHE A 249 -3.63 -25.16 -5.63
C PHE A 249 -2.26 -25.83 -5.65
N ALA A 250 -2.00 -26.62 -4.61
CA ALA A 250 -0.81 -27.44 -4.55
C ALA A 250 -0.93 -28.58 -5.58
N THR A 251 -0.01 -28.61 -6.55
CA THR A 251 0.04 -29.68 -7.56
C THR A 251 0.73 -30.94 -7.02
N ASN A 252 1.65 -30.78 -6.06
CA ASN A 252 2.38 -31.88 -5.45
C ASN A 252 1.78 -32.22 -4.08
N LYS A 253 1.41 -33.49 -3.89
CA LYS A 253 0.77 -34.04 -2.69
C LYS A 253 1.78 -34.81 -1.82
N GLU A 254 2.93 -34.19 -1.56
CA GLU A 254 3.94 -34.74 -0.64
C GLU A 254 3.54 -34.48 0.82
N SER A 255 3.66 -35.52 1.66
CA SER A 255 3.45 -35.40 3.10
C SER A 255 4.62 -34.65 3.72
N LEU A 256 4.33 -33.52 4.38
CA LEU A 256 5.33 -32.76 5.12
C LEU A 256 5.61 -33.47 6.44
N VAL A 257 6.86 -33.90 6.63
CA VAL A 257 7.30 -34.47 7.90
C VAL A 257 7.72 -33.32 8.82
N PRO A 258 7.17 -33.20 10.04
CA PRO A 258 7.60 -32.18 10.99
C PRO A 258 9.06 -32.44 11.40
N THR A 259 9.92 -31.44 11.21
CA THR A 259 11.36 -31.53 11.52
C THR A 259 11.65 -31.46 13.02
N SER A 260 10.71 -30.98 13.84
CA SER A 260 10.88 -30.76 15.29
C SER A 260 9.97 -31.66 16.11
N THR A 261 10.48 -32.18 17.22
CA THR A 261 9.68 -32.81 18.28
C THR A 261 8.81 -31.77 18.99
N SER A 262 7.70 -32.22 19.59
CA SER A 262 6.74 -31.36 20.30
C SER A 262 7.39 -30.49 21.39
N GLU A 263 8.34 -31.06 22.12
CA GLU A 263 9.09 -30.37 23.18
C GLU A 263 9.98 -29.25 22.61
N SER A 264 10.74 -29.53 21.55
CA SER A 264 11.57 -28.51 20.89
C SER A 264 10.73 -27.39 20.27
N TYR A 265 9.51 -27.70 19.81
CA TYR A 265 8.58 -26.69 19.31
C TYR A 265 8.05 -25.81 20.44
N ALA A 266 7.65 -26.39 21.57
CA ALA A 266 7.18 -25.65 22.75
C ALA A 266 8.25 -24.67 23.27
N ASP A 267 9.51 -25.10 23.37
CA ASP A 267 10.61 -24.22 23.77
C ASP A 267 10.89 -23.10 22.76
N SER A 268 10.64 -23.34 21.47
CA SER A 268 10.83 -22.33 20.42
C SER A 268 9.77 -21.22 20.42
N ILE A 269 8.53 -21.56 20.80
CA ILE A 269 7.42 -20.59 20.85
C ILE A 269 7.38 -19.81 22.17
N SER A 270 7.90 -20.40 23.25
CA SER A 270 8.05 -19.76 24.55
C SER A 270 9.49 -19.94 25.05
N PRO A 271 10.46 -19.14 24.58
CA PRO A 271 11.80 -19.20 25.11
C PRO A 271 11.75 -18.82 26.60
N VAL A 272 12.25 -19.71 27.45
CA VAL A 272 12.41 -19.44 28.87
C VAL A 272 13.48 -18.36 29.00
N PHE A 273 13.07 -17.14 29.37
CA PHE A 273 14.02 -16.09 29.76
C PHE A 273 14.64 -16.49 31.10
N CYS A 274 15.74 -17.23 31.06
CA CYS A 274 16.64 -17.29 32.20
C CYS A 274 17.39 -15.95 32.24
N ASP A 275 16.91 -15.02 33.08
CA ASP A 275 17.71 -13.89 33.53
C ASP A 275 18.95 -14.47 34.24
N ILE A 276 20.07 -14.53 33.53
CA ILE A 276 21.37 -14.78 34.14
C ILE A 276 21.76 -13.48 34.84
N SER A 277 21.28 -13.30 36.07
CA SER A 277 21.94 -12.43 37.02
C SER A 277 23.14 -13.18 37.58
N SER A 278 24.35 -12.82 37.13
CA SER A 278 25.62 -12.90 37.87
C SER A 278 26.73 -12.28 37.04
#